data_AF-A0A3C0CRY1-F1
#
_entry.id   AF-A0A3C0CRY1-F1
#
_cell.length_a   1.000
_cell.length_b   1.000
_cell.length_c   1.000
_cell.angle_alpha   90.00
_cell.angle_beta   90.00
_cell.angle_gamma   90.00
#
_symmetry.space_group_name_H-M   'P 1'
#
loop_
_entity.id
_entity.type
_entity.pdbx_description
1 polymer ?
#
loop_
_entity_poly.entity_id
_entity_poly.type
_entity_poly.pdbx_seq_one_letter_code
_entity_poly.pdbx_strand_id
1 'polypeptide(L)'
;VCSGTGARAGSSPETCRQCGGTGQVRQSQQTILGSFSTVTTCPICRGEGRIIKDPCEKCHGQGRNRVSAKHKVTIPAGVESGNTMRIRGAGDSGLRGG
;
A
#
# COMPACT_ATOMS: atom_id res chain seq x y z
N VAL A 1 9.73 2.12 -10.73
CA VAL A 1 9.43 0.83 -11.44
C VAL A 1 7.99 0.36 -11.25
N CYS A 2 7.22 0.85 -10.28
CA CYS A 2 5.76 0.67 -10.29
C CYS A 2 4.99 1.80 -9.59
N SER A 3 5.64 2.94 -9.27
CA SER A 3 5.01 4.12 -8.64
C SER A 3 3.98 3.84 -7.52
N GLY A 4 4.17 2.79 -6.71
CA GLY A 4 3.22 2.40 -5.67
C GLY A 4 2.00 1.59 -6.13
N THR A 5 1.83 1.31 -7.42
CA THR A 5 0.67 0.58 -7.97
C THR A 5 0.81 -0.93 -7.91
N GLY A 6 2.02 -1.46 -7.78
CA GLY A 6 2.28 -2.90 -7.79
C GLY A 6 2.25 -3.55 -9.18
N ALA A 7 1.88 -2.82 -10.23
CA ALA A 7 1.80 -3.33 -11.61
C ALA A 7 3.14 -3.18 -12.37
N ARG A 8 3.37 -4.06 -13.36
CA ARG A 8 4.51 -4.00 -14.30
C ARG A 8 4.54 -2.64 -15.02
N ALA A 9 5.73 -2.10 -15.27
CA ALA A 9 5.89 -0.87 -16.04
C ALA A 9 5.31 -1.04 -17.46
N GLY A 10 4.31 -0.24 -17.81
CA GLY A 10 3.56 -0.36 -19.06
C GLY A 10 2.25 -1.17 -18.95
N SER A 11 2.02 -1.87 -17.85
CA SER A 11 0.72 -2.45 -17.51
C SER A 11 0.02 -1.58 -16.47
N SER A 12 -1.28 -1.39 -16.67
CA SER A 12 -2.12 -0.56 -15.79
C SER A 12 -2.98 -1.45 -14.91
N PRO A 13 -3.07 -1.18 -13.60
CA PRO A 13 -4.05 -1.86 -12.76
C PRO A 13 -5.46 -1.60 -13.30
N GLU A 14 -6.26 -2.64 -13.44
CA GLU A 14 -7.65 -2.49 -13.85
C GLU A 14 -8.52 -2.23 -12.62
N THR A 15 -9.52 -1.34 -12.74
CA THR A 15 -10.47 -1.11 -11.64
C THR A 15 -11.21 -2.40 -11.33
N CYS A 16 -11.26 -2.76 -10.05
CA CYS A 16 -11.94 -3.98 -9.61
C CYS A 16 -13.45 -3.83 -9.85
N ARG A 17 -14.00 -4.59 -10.80
CA ARG A 17 -15.44 -4.56 -11.14
C ARG A 17 -16.35 -4.95 -9.98
N GLN A 18 -15.85 -5.76 -9.03
CA GLN A 18 -16.62 -6.22 -7.87
C GLN A 18 -16.92 -5.08 -6.87
N CYS A 19 -15.96 -4.17 -6.66
CA CYS A 19 -16.10 -3.07 -5.69
C CYS A 19 -16.14 -1.68 -6.37
N GLY A 20 -15.99 -1.61 -7.69
CA GLY A 20 -15.98 -0.35 -8.44
C GLY A 20 -14.83 0.59 -8.07
N GLY A 21 -13.72 0.08 -7.53
CA GLY A 21 -12.60 0.92 -7.07
C GLY A 21 -12.57 1.23 -5.59
N THR A 22 -13.63 0.90 -4.83
CA THR A 22 -13.72 1.25 -3.40
C THR A 22 -12.91 0.33 -2.48
N GLY A 23 -12.55 -0.87 -2.94
CA GLY A 23 -11.85 -1.88 -2.13
C GLY A 23 -12.75 -2.62 -1.14
N GLN A 24 -14.02 -2.27 -1.03
CA GLN A 24 -14.98 -2.89 -0.12
C GLN A 24 -16.25 -3.29 -0.88
N VAL A 25 -16.91 -4.35 -0.44
CA VAL A 25 -18.17 -4.84 -1.00
C VAL A 25 -19.22 -4.86 0.10
N ARG A 26 -20.42 -4.38 -0.21
CA ARG A 26 -21.56 -4.45 0.70
C ARG A 26 -22.30 -5.76 0.44
N GLN A 27 -22.33 -6.65 1.43
CA GLN A 27 -23.13 -7.86 1.41
C GLN A 27 -24.43 -7.60 2.15
N SER A 28 -25.54 -7.50 1.42
CA SER A 28 -26.88 -7.49 2.00
C SER A 28 -27.34 -8.93 2.18
N GLN A 29 -27.45 -9.39 3.42
CA GLN A 29 -28.07 -10.66 3.76
C GLN A 29 -29.45 -10.41 4.35
N GLN A 30 -30.44 -11.14 3.83
CA GLN A 30 -31.80 -11.09 4.30
C GLN A 30 -31.97 -12.18 5.35
N THR A 31 -32.14 -11.78 6.60
CA THR A 31 -32.35 -12.69 7.73
C THR A 31 -33.81 -12.63 8.17
N ILE A 32 -34.20 -13.58 9.01
CA ILE A 32 -35.56 -13.68 9.56
C ILE A 32 -35.94 -12.43 10.39
N LEU A 33 -34.94 -11.67 10.85
CA LEU A 33 -35.09 -10.44 11.63
C LEU A 33 -35.01 -9.15 10.79
N GLY A 34 -34.86 -9.26 9.46
CA GLY A 34 -34.78 -8.11 8.54
C GLY A 34 -33.58 -8.17 7.58
N SER A 35 -33.30 -7.05 6.92
CA SER A 35 -32.15 -6.92 6.01
C SER A 35 -30.92 -6.38 6.75
N PHE A 36 -29.86 -7.18 6.85
CA PHE A 36 -28.57 -6.75 7.38
C PHE A 36 -27.62 -6.50 6.21
N SER A 37 -27.00 -5.31 6.17
CA SER A 37 -25.92 -5.03 5.22
C SER A 37 -24.59 -4.96 5.97
N THR A 38 -23.67 -5.86 5.65
CA THR A 38 -22.31 -5.85 6.17
C THR A 38 -21.35 -5.33 5.09
N VAL A 39 -20.37 -4.54 5.50
CA VAL A 39 -19.30 -4.11 4.60
C VAL A 39 -18.12 -5.03 4.83
N THR A 40 -17.67 -5.69 3.78
CA THR A 40 -16.55 -6.62 3.83
C THR A 40 -15.49 -6.18 2.84
N THR A 41 -14.23 -6.43 3.15
CA THR A 41 -13.12 -6.21 2.21
C THR A 41 -13.37 -7.00 0.93
N CYS A 42 -13.19 -6.36 -0.22
CA CYS A 42 -13.41 -7.02 -1.50
C CYS A 42 -12.44 -8.21 -1.64
N PRO A 43 -12.92 -9.46 -1.81
CA PRO A 43 -12.04 -10.64 -1.88
C PRO A 43 -11.22 -10.67 -3.17
N ILE A 44 -11.72 -10.04 -4.24
CA ILE A 44 -11.07 -10.00 -5.55
C ILE A 44 -9.81 -9.13 -5.53
N CYS A 45 -9.91 -7.91 -5.00
CA CYS A 45 -8.78 -6.97 -4.93
C CYS A 45 -8.15 -6.88 -3.53
N ARG A 46 -8.63 -7.65 -2.54
CA ARG A 46 -8.16 -7.65 -1.15
C ARG A 46 -8.08 -6.25 -0.52
N GLY A 47 -9.01 -5.35 -0.88
CA GLY A 47 -8.99 -3.97 -0.38
C GLY A 47 -8.13 -3.00 -1.16
N GLU A 48 -7.60 -3.39 -2.33
CA GLU A 48 -6.84 -2.49 -3.21
C GLU A 48 -7.73 -1.62 -4.10
N GLY A 49 -8.97 -2.03 -4.39
CA GLY A 49 -9.85 -1.35 -5.34
C GLY A 49 -9.48 -1.59 -6.82
N ARG A 50 -8.31 -2.15 -7.08
CA ARG A 50 -7.78 -2.44 -8.41
C ARG A 50 -7.22 -3.87 -8.47
N ILE A 51 -7.18 -4.43 -9.67
CA ILE A 51 -6.70 -5.78 -9.96
C ILE A 51 -5.44 -5.63 -10.82
N ILE A 52 -4.35 -6.22 -10.35
CA ILE A 52 -3.08 -6.23 -11.05
C ILE A 52 -3.02 -7.51 -11.88
N LYS A 53 -3.21 -7.41 -13.21
CA LYS A 53 -3.04 -8.54 -14.14
C LYS A 53 -1.58 -8.95 -14.28
N ASP A 54 -0.70 -7.94 -14.41
CA ASP A 54 0.75 -8.14 -14.51
C ASP A 54 1.43 -7.60 -13.25
N PRO A 55 1.75 -8.46 -12.26
CA PRO A 55 2.47 -8.02 -11.09
C PRO A 55 3.86 -7.50 -11.49
N CYS A 56 4.29 -6.42 -10.85
CA CYS A 56 5.63 -5.88 -11.04
C CYS A 56 6.65 -6.92 -10.56
N GLU A 57 7.59 -7.29 -11.41
CA GLU A 57 8.66 -8.25 -11.07
C GLU A 57 9.53 -7.76 -9.91
N LYS A 58 9.65 -6.44 -9.71
CA LYS A 58 10.48 -5.89 -8.65
C LYS A 58 9.81 -5.89 -7.27
N CYS A 59 8.47 -5.77 -7.20
CA CYS A 59 7.74 -5.69 -5.93
C CYS A 59 6.75 -6.84 -5.72
N HIS A 60 6.63 -7.74 -6.71
CA HIS A 60 5.69 -8.87 -6.73
C HIS A 60 4.24 -8.46 -6.39
N GLY A 61 3.80 -7.31 -6.89
CA GLY A 61 2.45 -6.79 -6.61
C GLY A 61 2.32 -6.01 -5.30
N GLN A 62 3.34 -5.94 -4.45
CA GLN A 62 3.24 -5.27 -3.14
C GLN A 62 3.25 -3.73 -3.22
N GLY A 63 3.60 -3.15 -4.37
CA GLY A 63 3.69 -1.70 -4.55
C GLY A 63 4.85 -1.03 -3.80
N ARG A 64 5.68 -1.78 -3.05
CA ARG A 64 6.85 -1.28 -2.33
C ARG A 64 8.04 -2.22 -2.51
N ASN A 65 9.23 -1.64 -2.50
CA ASN A 65 10.49 -2.38 -2.49
C ASN A 65 11.33 -1.93 -1.30
N ARG A 66 11.94 -2.89 -0.62
CA ARG A 66 12.95 -2.58 0.39
C ARG A 66 14.19 -2.09 -0.33
N VAL A 67 14.59 -0.85 -0.07
CA VAL A 67 15.80 -0.25 -0.64
C VAL A 67 16.78 0.01 0.49
N SER A 68 18.01 -0.47 0.36
CA SER A 68 19.08 -0.14 1.31
C SER A 68 19.64 1.24 0.97
N ALA A 69 19.23 2.27 1.72
CA ALA A 69 19.80 3.61 1.60
C ALA A 69 20.99 3.76 2.58
N LYS A 70 22.16 4.14 2.06
CA LYS A 70 23.31 4.53 2.88
C LYS A 70 23.24 6.03 3.14
N HIS A 71 22.95 6.44 4.37
CA HIS A 71 22.96 7.85 4.75
C HIS A 71 24.32 8.19 5.38
N LYS A 72 25.04 9.18 4.81
CA LYS A 72 26.23 9.77 5.45
C LYS A 72 25.74 10.74 6.52
N VAL A 73 25.96 10.40 7.78
CA VAL A 73 25.70 11.28 8.92
C VAL A 73 27.00 11.99 9.25
N THR A 74 27.04 13.32 9.10
CA THR A 74 28.15 14.15 9.56
C THR A 74 27.88 14.53 11.01
N ILE A 75 28.68 14.00 11.94
CA ILE A 75 28.57 14.30 13.38
C ILE A 75 29.46 15.53 13.66
N PRO A 76 28.92 16.71 13.96
CA PRO A 76 29.74 17.85 14.38
C PRO A 76 30.35 17.59 15.76
N ALA A 77 31.58 18.06 15.97
CA ALA A 77 32.26 17.96 17.26
C ALA A 77 31.51 18.79 18.32
N GLY A 78 31.18 18.18 19.47
CA GLY A 78 30.45 18.82 20.57
C GLY A 78 29.06 18.23 20.88
N VAL A 79 28.72 17.05 20.34
CA VAL A 79 27.46 16.37 20.67
C VAL A 79 27.61 15.44 21.88
N GLU A 80 26.75 15.62 22.89
CA GLU A 80 26.61 14.67 24.01
C GLU A 80 25.84 13.40 23.59
N SER A 81 26.21 12.28 24.20
CA SER A 81 25.55 10.98 24.02
C SER A 81 24.08 11.06 24.42
N GLY A 82 23.17 10.98 23.44
CA GLY A 82 21.72 11.06 23.67
C GLY A 82 20.97 11.97 22.70
N ASN A 83 21.68 12.80 21.93
CA ASN A 83 21.03 13.66 20.94
C ASN A 83 20.49 12.86 19.74
N THR A 84 19.17 12.71 19.68
CA THR A 84 18.46 12.15 18.52
C THR A 84 18.47 13.13 17.36
N MET A 85 19.23 12.82 16.31
CA MET A 85 19.15 13.51 15.03
C MET A 85 18.05 12.87 14.17
N ARG A 86 16.98 13.64 13.87
CA ARG A 86 15.92 13.20 12.95
C ARG A 86 16.40 13.25 11.51
N ILE A 87 16.59 12.09 10.88
CA ILE A 87 16.83 12.01 9.43
C ILE A 87 15.49 12.11 8.71
N ARG A 88 15.16 13.28 8.16
CA ARG A 88 13.98 13.46 7.30
C ARG A 88 14.19 12.67 5.99
N GLY A 89 13.24 11.82 5.63
CA GLY A 89 13.27 11.04 4.38
C GLY A 89 13.90 9.64 4.47
N ALA A 90 14.34 9.21 5.67
CA ALA A 90 14.78 7.83 5.93
C ALA A 90 13.68 6.95 6.57
N GLY A 91 12.43 7.42 6.57
CA GLY A 91 11.28 6.64 7.03
C GLY A 91 10.90 5.57 6.02
N ASP A 92 10.31 4.47 6.50
CA ASP A 92 9.68 3.47 5.63
C ASP A 92 8.59 4.17 4.79
N SER A 93 8.51 3.85 3.50
CA SER A 93 7.42 4.34 2.69
C SER A 93 6.12 3.74 3.22
N GLY A 94 5.22 4.56 3.76
CA GLY A 94 3.95 4.07 4.24
C GLY A 94 3.14 3.46 3.10
N LEU A 95 2.26 2.55 3.48
CA LEU A 95 1.44 1.82 2.53
C LEU A 95 0.64 2.85 1.71
N ARG A 96 0.87 2.90 0.39
CA ARG A 96 0.15 3.76 -0.57
C ARG A 96 0.50 5.25 -0.54
N GLY A 97 1.73 5.62 -0.15
CA GLY A 97 2.22 7.00 -0.25
C GLY A 97 1.91 7.89 0.96
N GLY A 98 1.73 7.26 2.13
CA GLY A 98 1.68 7.93 3.43
C GLY A 98 3.03 7.92 4.14
#